data_AF-A0A858R0I6-F1
#
_entry.id   AF-A0A858R0I6-F1
#
_cell.length_a   1.000
_cell.length_b   1.000
_cell.length_c   1.000
_cell.angle_alpha   90.00
_cell.angle_beta   90.00
_cell.angle_gamma   90.00
#
_symmetry.space_group_name_H-M   'P 1'
#
loop_
_entity.id
_entity.type
_entity.pdbx_description
1 polymer ?
#
loop_
_entity_poly.entity_id
_entity_poly.type
_entity_poly.pdbx_seq_one_letter_code
_entity_poly.pdbx_strand_id
1 'polypeptide(L)'
;MSEINYFQLEQGIRILELEDALSAARADAGSLKEELDSTKSLHEKDAAILKKTIQDLARLKSDINKLEKEKNLLHSLNPEKLKRSLHEQKRKTEEAKAALIELKNRTKEAHHKNQKEIQNLKATLYKLLTEEDFFAEIGCYRLMVSGFRFPDDTKSDKALTRIRVLNTITSESCVVKKVTTDGKVEIPTGMLLPPEVKQRVIQEWTALNYDKANPT
;
A
#
# COMPACT_ATOMS: atom_id res chain seq x y z
N MET A 1 44.78 -133.35 -1.94
CA MET A 1 43.56 -132.59 -2.27
C MET A 1 43.31 -131.53 -1.20
N SER A 2 44.17 -130.51 -1.12
CA SER A 2 44.15 -129.55 0.01
C SER A 2 44.42 -128.09 -0.42
N GLU A 3 44.98 -127.87 -1.61
CA GLU A 3 45.38 -126.54 -2.10
C GLU A 3 44.19 -125.71 -2.63
N ILE A 4 43.15 -126.36 -3.15
CA ILE A 4 41.94 -125.69 -3.65
C ILE A 4 41.18 -124.97 -2.50
N ASN A 5 41.27 -125.49 -1.28
CA ASN A 5 40.58 -124.94 -0.10
C ASN A 5 41.28 -123.67 0.44
N TYR A 6 42.60 -123.58 0.30
CA TYR A 6 43.38 -122.42 0.77
C TYR A 6 43.20 -121.20 -0.13
N PHE A 7 43.22 -121.41 -1.45
CA PHE A 7 43.04 -120.34 -2.43
C PHE A 7 41.65 -119.68 -2.36
N GLN A 8 40.60 -120.48 -2.15
CA GLN A 8 39.24 -119.95 -1.95
C GLN A 8 39.09 -119.16 -0.64
N LEU A 9 39.77 -119.61 0.43
CA LEU A 9 39.81 -118.89 1.70
C LEU A 9 40.53 -117.54 1.55
N GLU A 10 41.66 -117.51 0.86
CA GLU A 10 42.44 -116.29 0.60
C GLU A 10 41.66 -115.28 -0.26
N GLN A 11 40.94 -115.77 -1.28
CA GLN A 11 40.04 -114.92 -2.07
C GLN A 11 38.87 -114.39 -1.24
N GLY A 12 38.28 -115.21 -0.38
CA GLY A 12 37.20 -114.78 0.53
C GLY A 12 37.65 -113.68 1.50
N ILE A 13 38.83 -113.82 2.09
CA ILE A 13 39.43 -112.80 2.96
C ILE A 13 39.65 -111.50 2.18
N ARG A 14 40.20 -111.58 0.97
CA ARG A 14 40.47 -110.40 0.15
C ARG A 14 39.20 -109.68 -0.31
N ILE A 15 38.12 -110.41 -0.58
CA ILE A 15 36.82 -109.82 -0.90
C ILE A 15 36.27 -109.06 0.31
N LEU A 16 36.34 -109.65 1.51
CA LEU A 16 35.90 -108.97 2.74
C LEU A 16 36.70 -107.69 3.01
N GLU A 17 38.03 -107.72 2.85
CA GLU A 17 38.88 -106.54 2.97
C GLU A 17 38.51 -105.44 1.96
N LEU A 18 38.17 -105.83 0.73
CA LEU A 18 37.73 -104.89 -0.31
C LEU A 18 36.34 -104.32 -0.03
N GLU A 19 35.42 -105.11 0.54
CA GLU A 19 34.09 -104.65 0.95
C GLU A 19 34.18 -103.66 2.11
N ASP A 20 35.04 -103.94 3.10
CA ASP A 20 35.32 -103.02 4.22
C ASP A 20 35.94 -101.72 3.72
N ALA A 21 36.92 -101.80 2.81
CA ALA A 21 37.54 -100.63 2.19
C ALA A 21 36.54 -99.80 1.35
N LEU A 22 35.65 -100.47 0.62
CA LEU A 22 34.59 -99.81 -0.16
C LEU A 22 33.56 -99.14 0.76
N SER A 23 33.22 -99.79 1.87
CA SER A 23 32.32 -99.23 2.89
C SER A 23 32.92 -97.97 3.53
N ALA A 24 34.20 -98.02 3.91
CA ALA A 24 34.94 -96.87 4.43
C ALA A 24 35.00 -95.72 3.41
N ALA A 25 35.35 -95.99 2.16
CA ALA A 25 35.41 -94.99 1.11
C ALA A 25 34.03 -94.35 0.82
N ARG A 26 32.93 -95.10 0.95
CA ARG A 26 31.56 -94.57 0.82
C ARG A 26 31.19 -93.67 2.00
N ALA A 27 31.59 -94.03 3.22
CA ALA A 27 31.39 -93.18 4.40
C ALA A 27 32.15 -91.85 4.25
N ASP A 28 33.42 -91.90 3.82
CA ASP A 28 34.24 -90.71 3.57
C ASP A 28 33.64 -89.83 2.46
N ALA A 29 33.17 -90.43 1.36
CA ALA A 29 32.50 -89.70 0.28
C ALA A 29 31.19 -89.05 0.75
N GLY A 30 30.45 -89.70 1.65
CA GLY A 30 29.27 -89.15 2.30
C GLY A 30 29.61 -87.91 3.14
N SER A 31 30.64 -88.02 3.98
CA SER A 31 31.13 -86.90 4.82
C SER A 31 31.60 -85.72 3.97
N LEU A 32 32.39 -85.96 2.92
CA LEU A 32 32.85 -84.90 2.00
C LEU A 32 31.68 -84.20 1.28
N LYS A 33 30.62 -84.94 0.96
CA LYS A 33 29.43 -84.37 0.34
C LYS A 33 28.68 -83.45 1.31
N GLU A 34 28.54 -83.84 2.58
CA GLU A 34 27.93 -82.99 3.61
C GLU A 34 28.74 -81.70 3.84
N GLU A 35 30.06 -81.79 3.88
CA GLU A 35 30.94 -80.62 3.96
C GLU A 35 30.80 -79.70 2.73
N LEU A 36 30.69 -80.27 1.53
CA LEU A 36 30.47 -79.51 0.30
C LEU A 36 29.11 -78.78 0.31
N ASP A 37 28.04 -79.44 0.77
CA ASP A 37 26.72 -78.83 0.83
C ASP A 37 26.65 -77.74 1.92
N SER A 38 27.34 -77.94 3.06
CA SER A 38 27.50 -76.93 4.10
C SER A 38 28.27 -75.69 3.62
N THR A 39 29.40 -75.90 2.91
CA THR A 39 30.20 -74.81 2.36
C THR A 39 29.45 -74.03 1.28
N LYS A 40 28.68 -74.70 0.40
CA LYS A 40 27.79 -74.02 -0.56
C LYS A 40 26.75 -73.15 0.13
N SER A 41 26.09 -73.68 1.16
CA SER A 41 25.11 -72.92 1.94
C SER A 41 25.72 -71.67 2.58
N LEU A 42 26.96 -71.78 3.08
CA LEU A 42 27.69 -70.64 3.63
C LEU A 42 28.02 -69.60 2.55
N HIS A 43 28.51 -70.02 1.38
CA HIS A 43 28.81 -69.12 0.26
C HIS A 43 27.57 -68.38 -0.24
N GLU A 44 26.41 -69.04 -0.28
CA GLU A 44 25.14 -68.38 -0.65
C GLU A 44 24.74 -67.30 0.36
N LYS A 45 24.93 -67.56 1.66
CA LYS A 45 24.69 -66.57 2.72
C LYS A 45 25.64 -65.39 2.59
N ASP A 46 26.92 -65.64 2.38
CA ASP A 46 27.93 -64.59 2.22
C ASP A 46 27.65 -63.73 0.96
N ALA A 47 27.24 -64.36 -0.14
CA ALA A 47 26.85 -63.66 -1.36
C ALA A 47 25.62 -62.76 -1.14
N ALA A 48 24.63 -63.23 -0.36
CA ALA A 48 23.45 -62.43 -0.02
C ALA A 48 23.82 -61.22 0.86
N ILE A 49 24.71 -61.41 1.84
CA ILE A 49 25.22 -60.33 2.70
C ILE A 49 25.99 -59.31 1.86
N LEU A 50 26.90 -59.75 0.99
CA LEU A 50 27.67 -58.87 0.10
C LEU A 50 26.76 -58.05 -0.82
N LYS A 51 25.72 -58.65 -1.38
CA LYS A 51 24.75 -57.93 -2.21
C LYS A 51 24.04 -56.83 -1.42
N LYS A 52 23.64 -57.12 -0.18
CA LYS A 52 22.98 -56.15 0.70
C LYS A 52 23.93 -55.01 1.08
N THR A 53 25.18 -55.32 1.46
CA THR A 53 26.16 -54.28 1.82
C THR A 53 26.50 -53.38 0.64
N ILE A 54 26.57 -53.90 -0.59
CA ILE A 54 26.75 -53.08 -1.80
C ILE A 54 25.58 -52.12 -2.00
N GLN A 55 24.34 -52.58 -1.80
CA GLN A 55 23.15 -51.72 -1.90
C GLN A 55 23.15 -50.63 -0.83
N ASP A 56 23.48 -50.98 0.41
CA ASP A 56 23.57 -50.04 1.53
C ASP A 56 24.67 -48.99 1.30
N LEU A 57 25.83 -49.39 0.76
CA LEU A 57 26.91 -48.48 0.38
C LEU A 57 26.49 -47.51 -0.73
N ALA A 58 25.76 -47.99 -1.75
CA ALA A 58 25.24 -47.13 -2.81
C ALA A 58 24.27 -46.08 -2.25
N ARG A 59 23.40 -46.48 -1.31
CA ARG A 59 22.48 -45.58 -0.63
C ARG A 59 23.21 -44.54 0.22
N LEU A 60 24.17 -44.97 1.04
CA LEU A 60 24.98 -44.08 1.88
C LEU A 60 25.73 -43.05 1.03
N LYS A 61 26.29 -43.45 -0.11
CA LYS A 61 26.97 -42.52 -1.03
C LYS A 61 26.01 -41.45 -1.58
N SER A 62 24.77 -41.82 -1.91
CA SER A 62 23.74 -40.86 -2.33
C SER A 62 23.40 -39.87 -1.20
N ASP A 63 23.25 -40.36 0.03
CA ASP A 63 22.90 -39.51 1.16
C ASP A 63 24.03 -38.54 1.54
N ILE A 64 25.29 -38.98 1.46
CA ILE A 64 26.46 -38.10 1.61
C ILE A 64 26.43 -36.96 0.58
N ASN A 65 26.19 -37.27 -0.70
CA ASN A 65 26.13 -36.23 -1.74
C ASN A 65 25.00 -35.21 -1.50
N LYS A 66 23.86 -35.62 -0.92
CA LYS A 66 22.78 -34.70 -0.55
C LYS A 66 23.20 -33.79 0.60
N LEU A 67 23.80 -34.36 1.64
CA LEU A 67 24.30 -33.61 2.78
C LEU A 67 25.41 -32.62 2.40
N GLU A 68 26.29 -32.97 1.46
CA GLU A 68 27.31 -32.05 0.94
C GLU A 68 26.69 -30.86 0.19
N LYS A 69 25.64 -31.10 -0.61
CA LYS A 69 24.89 -30.02 -1.27
C LYS A 69 24.23 -29.09 -0.24
N GLU A 70 23.60 -29.65 0.79
CA GLU A 70 22.99 -28.88 1.88
C GLU A 70 24.03 -28.09 2.68
N LYS A 71 25.18 -28.69 2.98
CA LYS A 71 26.30 -28.01 3.64
C LYS A 71 26.80 -26.83 2.81
N ASN A 72 26.96 -26.99 1.50
CA ASN A 72 27.39 -25.92 0.61
C ASN A 72 26.35 -24.79 0.53
N LEU A 73 25.05 -25.12 0.51
CA LEU A 73 23.96 -24.15 0.59
C LEU A 73 24.00 -23.38 1.92
N LEU A 74 24.15 -24.09 3.04
CA LEU A 74 24.27 -23.46 4.37
C LEU A 74 25.52 -22.58 4.49
N HIS A 75 26.64 -22.99 3.89
CA HIS A 75 27.85 -22.18 3.88
C HIS A 75 27.71 -20.94 2.98
N SER A 76 26.94 -21.04 1.89
CA SER A 76 26.62 -19.91 1.01
C SER A 76 25.68 -18.89 1.67
N LEU A 77 24.83 -19.34 2.60
CA LEU A 77 24.02 -18.47 3.43
C LEU A 77 24.94 -17.76 4.42
N ASN A 78 25.20 -16.47 4.16
CA ASN A 78 25.98 -15.65 5.08
C ASN A 78 25.04 -15.08 6.17
N PRO A 79 25.02 -15.66 7.39
CA PRO A 79 24.07 -15.28 8.43
C PRO A 79 24.26 -13.83 8.87
N GLU A 80 25.48 -13.30 8.81
CA GLU A 80 25.78 -11.92 9.17
C GLU A 80 25.22 -10.93 8.14
N LYS A 81 25.28 -11.25 6.84
CA LYS A 81 24.61 -10.44 5.81
C LYS A 81 23.08 -10.46 6.00
N LEU A 82 22.50 -11.61 6.31
CA LEU A 82 21.05 -11.72 6.55
C LEU A 82 20.62 -10.95 7.80
N LYS A 83 21.37 -11.03 8.91
CA LYS A 83 21.12 -10.23 10.11
C LYS A 83 21.20 -8.73 9.84
N ARG A 84 22.22 -8.27 9.11
CA ARG A 84 22.37 -6.86 8.72
C ARG A 84 21.20 -6.41 7.85
N SER A 85 20.81 -7.20 6.85
CA SER A 85 19.66 -6.92 5.99
C SER A 85 18.36 -6.85 6.80
N LEU A 86 18.15 -7.77 7.74
CA LEU A 86 16.98 -7.76 8.62
C LEU A 86 16.94 -6.50 9.49
N HIS A 87 18.07 -6.13 10.09
CA HIS A 87 18.16 -4.94 10.92
C HIS A 87 17.91 -3.67 10.11
N GLU A 88 18.46 -3.59 8.89
CA GLU A 88 18.24 -2.46 7.99
C GLU A 88 16.78 -2.36 7.56
N GLN A 89 16.12 -3.48 7.24
CA GLN A 89 14.69 -3.49 6.93
C GLN A 89 13.86 -3.05 8.14
N LYS A 90 14.17 -3.54 9.35
CA LYS A 90 13.49 -3.10 10.57
C LYS A 90 13.61 -1.59 10.77
N ARG A 91 14.82 -1.04 10.61
CA ARG A 91 15.06 0.41 10.73
C ARG A 91 14.22 1.20 9.71
N LYS A 92 14.24 0.79 8.43
CA LYS A 92 13.43 1.41 7.38
C LYS A 92 11.93 1.34 7.69
N THR A 93 11.44 0.24 8.25
CA THR A 93 10.02 0.12 8.62
C THR A 93 9.65 1.01 9.80
N GLU A 94 10.54 1.22 10.77
CA GLU A 94 10.30 2.14 11.89
C GLU A 94 10.32 3.60 11.44
N GLU A 95 11.28 3.98 10.60
CA GLU A 95 11.35 5.31 9.97
C GLU A 95 10.07 5.60 9.16
N ALA A 96 9.61 4.64 8.35
CA ALA A 96 8.37 4.78 7.58
C ALA A 96 7.12 4.92 8.47
N LYS A 97 7.05 4.18 9.58
CA LYS A 97 5.94 4.31 10.55
C LYS A 97 5.94 5.68 11.22
N ALA A 98 7.12 6.19 11.62
CA ALA A 98 7.25 7.52 12.21
C ALA A 98 6.81 8.61 11.23
N ALA A 99 7.26 8.55 9.97
CA ALA A 99 6.86 9.49 8.93
C ALA A 99 5.34 9.46 8.66
N LEU A 100 4.72 8.27 8.70
CA LEU A 100 3.27 8.13 8.50
C LEU A 100 2.46 8.75 9.65
N ILE A 101 2.94 8.60 10.89
CA ILE A 101 2.35 9.26 12.07
C ILE A 101 2.44 10.79 11.93
N GLU A 102 3.61 11.30 11.56
CA GLU A 102 3.82 12.74 11.35
C GLU A 102 2.88 13.28 10.25
N LEU A 103 2.80 12.60 9.12
CA LEU A 103 1.95 13.00 7.99
C LEU A 103 0.46 12.99 8.37
N LYS A 104 0.02 11.99 9.15
CA LYS A 104 -1.35 11.93 9.69
C LYS A 104 -1.64 13.12 10.61
N ASN A 105 -0.69 13.50 11.47
CA ASN A 105 -0.85 14.65 12.36
C ASN A 105 -0.92 15.96 11.58
N ARG A 106 0.00 16.18 10.62
CA ARG A 106 -0.03 17.36 9.73
C ARG A 106 -1.33 17.47 8.95
N THR A 107 -1.86 16.35 8.47
CA THR A 107 -3.13 16.32 7.72
C THR A 107 -4.31 16.68 8.63
N LYS A 108 -4.33 16.19 9.86
CA LYS A 108 -5.36 16.56 10.86
C LYS A 108 -5.29 18.04 11.23
N GLU A 109 -4.10 18.58 11.46
CA GLU A 109 -3.89 19.99 11.78
C GLU A 109 -4.34 20.89 10.61
N ALA A 110 -3.94 20.55 9.38
CA ALA A 110 -4.37 21.26 8.19
C ALA A 110 -5.89 21.21 8.01
N HIS A 111 -6.52 20.05 8.20
CA HIS A 111 -7.97 19.92 8.14
C HIS A 111 -8.67 20.80 9.18
N HIS A 112 -8.20 20.78 10.43
CA HIS A 112 -8.77 21.61 11.50
C HIS A 112 -8.62 23.10 11.21
N LYS A 113 -7.45 23.53 10.71
CA LYS A 113 -7.21 24.92 10.31
C LYS A 113 -8.14 25.34 9.17
N ASN A 114 -8.21 24.54 8.11
CA ASN A 114 -9.08 24.80 6.97
C ASN A 114 -10.56 24.85 7.37
N GLN A 115 -10.99 23.98 8.28
CA GLN A 115 -12.36 23.97 8.79
C GLN A 115 -12.71 25.25 9.54
N LYS A 116 -11.77 25.78 10.36
CA LYS A 116 -11.94 27.09 11.03
C LYS A 116 -11.99 28.24 10.03
N GLU A 117 -11.11 28.25 9.03
CA GLU A 117 -11.11 29.27 7.99
C GLU A 117 -12.42 29.28 7.21
N ILE A 118 -12.95 28.10 6.83
CA ILE A 118 -14.25 27.96 6.17
C ILE A 118 -15.38 28.50 7.06
N GLN A 119 -15.37 28.20 8.36
CA GLN A 119 -16.38 28.73 9.29
C GLN A 119 -16.32 30.25 9.39
N ASN A 120 -15.11 30.82 9.48
CA ASN A 120 -14.93 32.28 9.50
C ASN A 120 -15.40 32.92 8.19
N LEU A 121 -15.03 32.35 7.03
CA LEU A 121 -15.50 32.84 5.73
C LEU A 121 -17.01 32.77 5.61
N LYS A 122 -17.64 31.69 6.07
CA LYS A 122 -19.11 31.60 6.13
C LYS A 122 -19.70 32.70 6.99
N ALA A 123 -19.14 32.93 8.19
CA ALA A 123 -19.61 33.99 9.07
C ALA A 123 -19.47 35.38 8.44
N THR A 124 -18.34 35.65 7.76
CA THR A 124 -18.14 36.91 7.03
C THR A 124 -19.11 37.06 5.86
N LEU A 125 -19.31 36.01 5.06
CA LEU A 125 -20.27 36.03 3.96
C LEU A 125 -21.70 36.28 4.47
N TYR A 126 -22.11 35.64 5.57
CA TYR A 126 -23.41 35.91 6.16
C TYR A 126 -23.52 37.36 6.63
N LYS A 127 -22.48 37.92 7.27
CA LYS A 127 -22.46 39.34 7.66
C LYS A 127 -22.63 40.26 6.46
N LEU A 128 -21.90 40.03 5.37
CA LEU A 128 -22.01 40.81 4.13
C LEU A 128 -23.38 40.65 3.47
N LEU A 129 -24.02 39.48 3.56
CA LEU A 129 -25.38 39.27 3.06
C LEU A 129 -26.46 39.92 3.93
N THR A 130 -26.16 40.17 5.22
CA THR A 130 -27.07 40.83 6.16
C THR A 130 -26.85 42.34 6.27
N GLU A 131 -25.72 42.86 5.80
CA GLU A 131 -25.54 44.29 5.59
C GLU A 131 -26.52 44.70 4.47
N GLU A 132 -27.50 45.53 4.81
CA GLU A 132 -28.44 46.05 3.83
C GLU A 132 -27.64 46.84 2.77
N ASP A 133 -27.67 46.38 1.52
CA ASP A 133 -27.01 47.06 0.38
C ASP A 133 -27.56 48.48 0.11
N PHE A 134 -28.59 48.91 0.87
CA PHE A 134 -29.23 50.21 0.81
C PHE A 134 -29.05 50.96 2.14
N PHE A 135 -28.74 52.25 2.05
CA PHE A 135 -28.57 53.12 3.22
C PHE A 135 -29.89 53.80 3.65
N ALA A 136 -30.94 53.72 2.83
CA ALA A 136 -32.26 54.22 3.17
C ALA A 136 -33.35 53.50 2.37
N GLU A 137 -34.49 53.26 3.01
CA GLU A 137 -35.73 52.80 2.38
C GLU A 137 -36.83 53.84 2.66
N ILE A 138 -37.46 54.34 1.60
CA ILE A 138 -38.52 55.34 1.67
C ILE A 138 -39.70 54.85 0.83
N GLY A 139 -40.75 54.39 1.49
CA GLY A 139 -41.89 53.75 0.83
C GLY A 139 -41.43 52.50 0.07
N CYS A 140 -41.63 52.49 -1.25
CA CYS A 140 -41.17 51.42 -2.13
C CYS A 140 -39.81 51.69 -2.79
N TYR A 141 -39.02 52.66 -2.31
CA TYR A 141 -37.73 53.00 -2.89
C TYR A 141 -36.59 52.63 -1.96
N ARG A 142 -35.64 51.85 -2.47
CA ARG A 142 -34.36 51.55 -1.81
C ARG A 142 -33.25 52.38 -2.44
N LEU A 143 -32.49 53.05 -1.58
CA LEU A 143 -31.42 53.96 -1.94
C LEU A 143 -30.09 53.31 -1.55
N MET A 144 -29.24 53.11 -2.54
CA MET A 144 -28.02 52.32 -2.39
C MET A 144 -26.85 53.02 -3.06
N VAL A 145 -25.66 52.80 -2.53
CA VAL A 145 -24.43 53.35 -3.11
C VAL A 145 -23.98 52.45 -4.27
N SER A 146 -23.60 53.06 -5.39
CA SER A 146 -23.19 52.34 -6.60
C SER A 146 -21.95 52.97 -7.23
N GLY A 147 -20.96 52.15 -7.60
CA GLY A 147 -19.79 52.58 -8.38
C GLY A 147 -20.07 52.73 -9.88
N PHE A 148 -21.33 52.95 -10.27
CA PHE A 148 -21.74 52.99 -11.68
C PHE A 148 -21.19 54.22 -12.41
N ARG A 149 -20.66 54.00 -13.61
CA ARG A 149 -20.04 55.02 -14.46
C ARG A 149 -20.86 55.23 -15.73
N PHE A 150 -21.16 56.48 -16.07
CA PHE A 150 -21.83 56.78 -17.34
C PHE A 150 -20.80 56.73 -18.48
N PRO A 151 -21.21 56.32 -19.69
CA PRO A 151 -20.31 56.23 -20.85
C PRO A 151 -19.57 57.53 -21.16
N ASP A 152 -20.20 58.67 -20.85
CA ASP A 152 -19.67 60.02 -21.15
C ASP A 152 -18.69 60.56 -20.08
N ASP A 153 -18.42 59.81 -18.99
CA ASP A 153 -17.53 60.26 -17.91
C ASP A 153 -16.04 60.10 -18.29
N THR A 154 -15.25 61.18 -18.30
CA THR A 154 -13.80 61.17 -18.64
C THR A 154 -12.94 60.41 -17.61
N LYS A 155 -11.90 59.68 -18.07
CA LYS A 155 -11.04 58.76 -17.27
C LYS A 155 -10.41 59.34 -15.98
N SER A 156 -10.34 60.67 -15.81
CA SER A 156 -9.70 61.32 -14.65
C SER A 156 -10.56 61.42 -13.38
N ASP A 157 -11.87 61.16 -13.46
CA ASP A 157 -12.72 61.23 -12.27
C ASP A 157 -12.56 59.97 -11.43
N LYS A 158 -11.75 60.11 -10.36
CA LYS A 158 -11.60 59.14 -9.27
C LYS A 158 -12.98 58.61 -8.87
N ALA A 159 -13.12 57.29 -8.84
CA ALA A 159 -14.26 56.50 -8.34
C ALA A 159 -15.47 57.38 -7.92
N LEU A 160 -16.32 57.71 -8.89
CA LEU A 160 -17.56 58.43 -8.62
C LEU A 160 -18.54 57.44 -7.97
N THR A 161 -18.47 57.38 -6.64
CA THR A 161 -19.52 56.82 -5.80
C THR A 161 -20.80 57.59 -6.07
N ARG A 162 -21.81 56.91 -6.62
CA ARG A 162 -23.11 57.49 -6.99
C ARG A 162 -24.23 56.85 -6.19
N ILE A 163 -25.39 57.51 -6.17
CA ILE A 163 -26.60 56.97 -5.57
C ILE A 163 -27.42 56.27 -6.64
N ARG A 164 -27.76 55.02 -6.40
CA ARG A 164 -28.74 54.24 -7.16
C ARG A 164 -30.04 54.19 -6.38
N VAL A 165 -31.13 54.41 -7.09
CA VAL A 165 -32.49 54.27 -6.56
C VAL A 165 -33.12 53.05 -7.23
N LEU A 166 -33.74 52.18 -6.44
CA LEU A 166 -34.48 51.01 -6.88
C LEU A 166 -35.91 51.11 -6.37
N ASN A 167 -36.90 51.03 -7.26
CA ASN A 167 -38.29 50.86 -6.87
C ASN A 167 -38.56 49.36 -6.70
N THR A 168 -38.88 48.93 -5.49
CA THR A 168 -39.10 47.52 -5.13
C THR A 168 -40.42 46.96 -5.65
N ILE A 169 -41.39 47.81 -5.99
CA ILE A 169 -42.68 47.39 -6.57
C ILE A 169 -42.56 47.19 -8.08
N THR A 170 -41.99 48.16 -8.79
CA THR A 170 -41.90 48.13 -10.27
C THR A 170 -40.62 47.48 -10.79
N SER A 171 -39.66 47.21 -9.91
CA SER A 171 -38.29 46.78 -10.25
C SER A 171 -37.51 47.78 -11.12
N GLU A 172 -38.01 49.00 -11.27
CA GLU A 172 -37.30 50.06 -11.98
C GLU A 172 -36.09 50.55 -11.17
N SER A 173 -34.95 50.71 -11.82
CA SER A 173 -33.73 51.22 -11.18
C SER A 173 -33.14 52.37 -11.97
N CYS A 174 -32.73 53.41 -11.26
CA CYS A 174 -32.02 54.54 -11.84
C CYS A 174 -30.76 54.88 -11.05
N VAL A 175 -29.77 55.45 -11.73
CA VAL A 175 -28.57 55.99 -11.10
C VAL A 175 -28.61 57.51 -11.24
N VAL A 176 -28.45 58.22 -10.13
CA VAL A 176 -28.42 59.68 -10.10
C VAL A 176 -27.17 60.15 -10.83
N LYS A 177 -27.35 60.97 -11.87
CA LYS A 177 -26.25 61.50 -12.69
C LYS A 177 -25.55 62.65 -11.97
N LYS A 178 -26.34 63.59 -11.46
CA LYS A 178 -25.87 64.81 -10.81
C LYS A 178 -26.97 65.36 -9.91
N VAL A 179 -26.59 66.07 -8.85
CA VAL A 179 -27.46 67.01 -8.14
C VAL A 179 -26.93 68.41 -8.41
N THR A 180 -27.76 69.31 -8.94
CA THR A 180 -27.37 70.69 -9.20
C THR A 180 -27.32 71.50 -7.91
N THR A 181 -26.65 72.66 -7.94
CA THR A 181 -26.57 73.60 -6.79
C THR A 181 -27.93 74.08 -6.32
N ASP A 182 -28.93 74.09 -7.21
CA ASP A 182 -30.31 74.47 -6.91
C ASP A 182 -31.14 73.30 -6.32
N GLY A 183 -30.49 72.18 -5.98
CA GLY A 183 -31.13 71.00 -5.40
C GLY A 183 -31.89 70.13 -6.40
N LYS A 184 -31.68 70.31 -7.71
CA LYS A 184 -32.34 69.48 -8.74
C LYS A 184 -31.58 68.17 -8.93
N VAL A 185 -32.27 67.05 -8.75
CA VAL A 185 -31.73 65.72 -9.01
C VAL A 185 -31.88 65.38 -10.50
N GLU A 186 -30.76 65.22 -11.19
CA GLU A 186 -30.70 64.78 -12.58
C GLU A 186 -30.60 63.25 -12.64
N ILE A 187 -31.58 62.65 -13.31
CA ILE A 187 -31.68 61.21 -13.50
C ILE A 187 -31.77 60.96 -15.00
N PRO A 188 -30.94 60.08 -15.58
CA PRO A 188 -30.96 59.82 -17.02
C PRO A 188 -32.21 59.06 -17.47
N THR A 189 -32.77 58.25 -16.58
CA THR A 189 -34.03 57.54 -16.81
C THR A 189 -35.21 58.46 -16.48
N GLY A 190 -36.30 58.41 -17.25
CA GLY A 190 -37.55 59.14 -16.98
C GLY A 190 -38.32 58.68 -15.72
N MET A 191 -37.65 57.98 -14.81
CA MET A 191 -38.19 57.52 -13.53
C MET A 191 -38.55 58.72 -12.65
N LEU A 192 -39.81 58.78 -12.24
CA LEU A 192 -40.32 59.86 -11.39
C LEU A 192 -40.04 59.52 -9.92
N LEU A 193 -39.11 60.26 -9.30
CA LEU A 193 -38.87 60.14 -7.86
C LEU A 193 -39.83 61.04 -7.06
N PRO A 194 -40.46 60.50 -6.00
CA PRO A 194 -41.21 61.29 -5.03
C PRO A 194 -40.34 62.36 -4.34
N PRO A 195 -40.94 63.45 -3.83
CA PRO A 195 -40.20 64.51 -3.13
C PRO A 195 -39.35 64.01 -1.96
N GLU A 196 -39.85 63.05 -1.16
CA GLU A 196 -39.12 62.54 0.01
C GLU A 196 -37.85 61.78 -0.42
N VAL A 197 -37.95 60.99 -1.49
CA VAL A 197 -36.82 60.25 -2.07
C VAL A 197 -35.78 61.23 -2.65
N LYS A 198 -36.23 62.27 -3.37
CA LYS A 198 -35.34 63.32 -3.90
C LYS A 198 -34.59 64.04 -2.78
N GLN A 199 -35.29 64.40 -1.70
CA GLN A 199 -34.69 65.08 -0.56
C GLN A 199 -33.60 64.22 0.07
N ARG A 200 -33.85 62.91 0.25
CA ARG A 200 -32.85 61.99 0.79
C ARG A 200 -31.65 61.82 -0.14
N VAL A 201 -31.89 61.72 -1.45
CA VAL A 201 -30.80 61.70 -2.46
C VAL A 201 -29.93 62.95 -2.36
N ILE A 202 -30.52 64.14 -2.21
CA ILE A 202 -29.78 65.40 -2.10
C ILE A 202 -28.93 65.42 -0.83
N GLN A 203 -29.48 65.01 0.32
CA GLN A 203 -28.75 64.95 1.58
C GLN A 203 -27.51 64.05 1.46
N GLU A 204 -27.70 62.85 0.94
CA GLU A 204 -26.64 61.84 0.82
C GLU A 204 -25.63 62.20 -0.26
N TRP A 205 -26.08 62.79 -1.37
CA TRP A 205 -25.18 63.30 -2.41
C TRP A 205 -24.29 64.42 -1.88
N THR A 206 -24.84 65.27 -1.01
CA THR A 206 -24.08 66.35 -0.37
C THR A 206 -23.06 65.76 0.60
N ALA A 207 -23.45 64.80 1.45
CA ALA A 207 -22.54 64.12 2.36
C ALA A 207 -21.38 63.42 1.63
N LEU A 208 -21.68 62.64 0.58
CA LEU A 208 -20.69 61.90 -0.23
C LEU A 208 -19.68 62.81 -0.96
N ASN A 209 -20.08 64.05 -1.28
CA ASN A 209 -19.19 65.02 -1.95
C ASN A 209 -18.53 66.00 -0.97
N TYR A 210 -19.07 66.19 0.23
CA TYR A 210 -18.46 66.99 1.29
C TYR A 210 -17.17 66.31 1.81
N ASP A 211 -17.19 64.99 1.98
CA ASP A 211 -16.00 64.20 2.36
C ASP A 211 -14.88 64.23 1.31
N LYS A 212 -15.20 64.53 0.03
CA LYS A 212 -14.20 64.70 -1.03
C LYS A 212 -13.57 66.10 -1.04
N ALA A 213 -14.22 67.10 -0.45
CA ALA A 213 -13.73 68.48 -0.39
C ALA A 213 -12.82 68.72 0.83
N ASN A 214 -12.93 67.91 1.90
CA ASN A 214 -12.08 67.95 3.08
C ASN A 214 -11.59 66.55 3.47
N PRO A 215 -10.52 66.03 2.83
CA PRO A 215 -9.92 64.78 3.26
C PRO A 215 -9.15 64.98 4.57
N THR A 216 -9.63 64.40 5.67
CA THR A 216 -8.81 64.14 6.87
C THR A 216 -7.77 63.06 6.63
#